data_AF-A0A6N2VEK6-F1
#
_entry.id   AF-A0A6N2VEK6-F1
#
_cell.length_a   1.000
_cell.length_b   1.000
_cell.length_c   1.000
_cell.angle_alpha   90.00
_cell.angle_beta   90.00
_cell.angle_gamma   90.00
#
_symmetry.space_group_name_H-M   'P 1'
#
loop_
_entity.id
_entity.type
_entity.pdbx_description
1 polymer ?
#
loop_
_entity_poly.entity_id
_entity_poly.type
_entity_poly.pdbx_seq_one_letter_code
_entity_poly.pdbx_strand_id
1 'polypeptide(L)' 'MTKKERNNWLMNIESVAVEVAANIGQETVDFVLSKYGAKNVYALKSSDLSEVFGELYAIASDN' A
#
# COMPACT_ATOMS: atom_id res chain seq x y z
N MET A 1 17.42 4.75 0.78
CA MET A 1 16.41 5.11 -0.24
C MET A 1 16.44 6.60 -0.48
N THR A 2 16.53 7.03 -1.74
CA THR A 2 16.44 8.42 -2.16
C THR A 2 14.98 8.90 -2.18
N LYS A 3 14.76 10.22 -2.24
CA LYS A 3 13.41 10.79 -2.36
C LYS A 3 12.68 10.30 -3.61
N LYS A 4 13.37 10.17 -4.74
CA LYS A 4 12.79 9.70 -6.01
C LYS A 4 12.34 8.25 -5.90
N GLU A 5 13.20 7.38 -5.37
CA GLU A 5 12.84 5.98 -5.14
C GLU A 5 11.65 5.84 -4.19
N ARG A 6 11.60 6.65 -3.12
CA ARG A 6 10.47 6.66 -2.19
C ARG A 6 9.17 7.06 -2.90
N ASN A 7 9.20 8.10 -3.72
CA ASN A 7 7.99 8.55 -4.43
C ASN A 7 7.51 7.51 -5.44
N ASN A 8 8.43 6.81 -6.12
CA ASN A 8 8.06 5.71 -7.02
C ASN A 8 7.34 4.58 -6.27
N TRP A 9 7.84 4.21 -5.09
CA TRP A 9 7.16 3.23 -4.23
C TRP A 9 5.76 3.68 -3.81
N LEU A 10 5.61 4.94 -3.37
CA LEU A 10 4.30 5.45 -2.97
C LEU A 10 3.29 5.43 -4.13
N MET A 11 3.70 5.84 -5.34
CA MET A 11 2.83 5.78 -6.52
C MET A 11 2.36 4.35 -6.84
N ASN A 12 3.27 3.37 -6.73
CA ASN A 12 2.92 1.96 -6.96
C ASN A 12 1.94 1.44 -5.90
N ILE A 13 2.17 1.81 -4.63
CA ILE A 13 1.29 1.42 -3.51
C ILE A 13 -0.09 2.08 -3.65
N GLU A 14 -0.17 3.36 -4.03
CA GLU A 14 -1.45 4.02 -4.29
C GLU A 14 -2.22 3.34 -5.42
N SER A 15 -1.54 2.98 -6.52
CA SER A 15 -2.18 2.31 -7.65
C SER A 15 -2.85 1.00 -7.24
N VAL A 16 -2.15 0.15 -6.48
CA VAL A 16 -2.71 -1.14 -6.04
C VAL A 16 -3.73 -0.95 -4.92
N ALA A 17 -3.56 0.04 -4.04
CA ALA A 17 -4.55 0.37 -3.01
C ALA A 17 -5.88 0.80 -3.64
N VAL A 18 -5.86 1.58 -4.73
CA VAL A 18 -7.07 1.97 -5.47
C VAL A 18 -7.77 0.74 -6.06
N GLU A 19 -7.01 -0.21 -6.61
CA GLU A 19 -7.56 -1.47 -7.14
C GLU A 19 -8.21 -2.32 -6.04
N VAL A 20 -7.54 -2.51 -4.91
CA VAL A 20 -8.09 -3.22 -3.73
C VAL A 20 -9.35 -2.52 -3.21
N ALA A 21 -9.33 -1.19 -3.08
CA ALA A 21 -10.48 -0.44 -2.62
C ALA A 21 -11.69 -0.57 -3.56
N ALA A 22 -11.46 -0.60 -4.88
CA ALA A 22 -12.51 -0.73 -5.88
C ALA A 22 -13.11 -2.15 -5.94
N ASN A 23 -12.27 -3.18 -5.81
CA ASN A 23 -12.69 -4.56 -6.03
C ASN A 23 -13.10 -5.30 -4.74
N ILE A 24 -12.58 -4.87 -3.58
CA ILE A 24 -12.76 -5.57 -2.29
C ILE A 24 -13.36 -4.63 -1.26
N GLY A 25 -12.79 -3.45 -1.10
CA GLY A 25 -13.28 -2.45 -0.14
C GLY A 25 -12.17 -1.61 0.48
N GLN A 26 -12.49 -0.36 0.81
CA GLN A 26 -11.55 0.59 1.41
C GLN A 26 -11.07 0.11 2.80
N GLU A 27 -11.93 -0.59 3.54
CA GLU A 27 -11.62 -1.16 4.85
C GLU A 27 -10.45 -2.15 4.80
N THR A 28 -10.26 -2.85 3.67
CA THR A 28 -9.14 -3.77 3.47
C THR A 28 -7.83 -3.00 3.34
N VAL A 29 -7.82 -1.90 2.57
CA VAL A 29 -6.65 -1.01 2.46
C VAL A 29 -6.30 -0.42 3.82
N ASP A 30 -7.30 0.09 4.55
CA ASP A 30 -7.12 0.69 5.87
C ASP A 30 -6.58 -0.34 6.87
N PHE A 31 -7.11 -1.57 6.84
CA PHE A 31 -6.60 -2.68 7.65
C PHE A 31 -5.13 -2.95 7.36
N VAL A 32 -4.74 -3.11 6.10
CA VAL A 32 -3.33 -3.35 5.73
C VAL A 32 -2.45 -2.22 6.25
N LEU A 33 -2.78 -0.96 5.95
CA LEU A 33 -1.98 0.19 6.39
C LEU A 33 -1.85 0.27 7.91
N SER A 34 -2.92 -0.05 8.65
CA SER A 34 -2.91 -0.03 10.11
C SER A 34 -1.93 -1.04 10.73
N LYS A 35 -1.70 -2.20 10.10
CA LYS A 35 -0.71 -3.19 10.56
C LYS A 35 0.72 -2.67 10.54
N TYR A 36 1.01 -1.75 9.63
CA TYR A 36 2.29 -1.05 9.53
C TYR A 36 2.30 0.29 10.28
N GLY A 37 1.26 0.56 11.08
CA GLY A 37 1.12 1.79 11.88
C GLY A 37 0.91 3.06 11.04
N ALA A 38 0.42 2.93 9.80
CA ALA A 38 0.17 4.04 8.90
C ALA A 38 -1.32 4.34 8.77
N LYS A 39 -1.66 5.62 8.78
CA LYS A 39 -3.05 6.10 8.58
C LYS A 39 -3.42 6.32 7.11
N ASN A 40 -2.42 6.33 6.23
CA ASN A 40 -2.54 6.48 4.78
C ASN A 40 -1.19 6.09 4.14
N VAL A 41 -1.17 5.92 2.82
CA VAL A 41 0.03 5.52 2.04
C VAL A 41 1.21 6.44 2.30
N TYR A 42 1.00 7.76 2.37
CA TYR A 42 2.08 8.73 2.57
C TYR A 42 2.74 8.68 3.96
N ALA A 43 2.04 8.14 4.95
CA ALA A 43 2.52 7.95 6.33
C ALA A 43 3.37 6.68 6.51
N LEU A 44 3.52 5.85 5.48
CA LEU A 44 4.36 4.66 5.53
C LEU A 44 5.83 5.00 5.75
N LYS A 45 6.47 4.21 6.62
CA LYS A 45 7.92 4.22 6.79
C LYS A 45 8.57 3.62 5.54
N SER A 46 9.72 4.15 5.16
CA SER A 46 10.46 3.63 4.00
C SER A 46 10.89 2.17 4.14
N SER A 47 11.03 1.64 5.36
CA SER A 47 11.31 0.23 5.62
C SER A 47 10.16 -0.71 5.24
N ASP A 48 8.93 -0.20 5.23
CA ASP A 48 7.72 -1.04 5.17
C ASP A 48 7.12 -1.07 3.76
N LEU A 49 7.58 -0.19 2.85
CA LEU A 49 6.98 0.03 1.53
C LEU A 49 6.91 -1.24 0.67
N SER A 50 7.96 -2.05 0.67
CA SER A 50 7.99 -3.28 -0.14
C SER A 50 7.03 -4.34 0.38
N GLU A 51 6.87 -4.43 1.71
CA GLU A 51 6.00 -5.42 2.34
C GLU A 51 4.53 -5.03 2.16
N VAL A 52 4.20 -3.76 2.38
CA VAL A 52 2.86 -3.20 2.15
C VAL A 52 2.45 -3.37 0.69
N PHE A 53 3.35 -3.08 -0.26
CA PHE A 53 3.06 -3.28 -1.68
C PHE A 53 2.77 -4.75 -1.99
N GLY A 54 3.64 -5.66 -1.54
CA GLY A 54 3.48 -7.09 -1.78
C GLY A 54 2.17 -7.63 -1.22
N GLU A 55 1.77 -7.18 -0.03
CA GLU A 55 0.53 -7.61 0.59
C GLU A 55 -0.71 -7.10 -0.15
N LEU A 56 -0.78 -5.80 -0.48
CA LEU A 56 -1.89 -5.26 -1.27
C LEU A 56 -1.97 -5.92 -2.66
N TYR A 57 -0.82 -6.21 -3.27
CA TYR A 57 -0.76 -6.88 -4.57
C TYR A 57 -1.25 -8.34 -4.51
N ALA A 58 -0.89 -9.08 -3.47
CA ALA A 58 -1.41 -10.43 -3.26
C ALA A 58 -2.94 -10.41 -3.07
N ILE A 59 -3.44 -9.47 -2.25
CA ILE A 59 -4.88 -9.28 -2.04
C ILE A 59 -5.59 -8.94 -3.36
N ALA A 60 -5.03 -8.04 -4.17
CA ALA A 60 -5.60 -7.68 -5.47
C ALA A 60 -5.61 -8.85 -6.47
N SER A 61 -4.59 -9.73 -6.40
CA SER A 61 -4.42 -10.85 -7.34
C SER A 61 -5.26 -12.08 -7.00
N ASP A 62 -5.65 -12.24 -5.73
CA ASP A 62 -6.41 -13.38 -5.21
C ASP A 62 -7.95 -13.19 -5.28
N ASN A 63 -8.44 -12.13 -5.96
CA ASN A 63 -9.86 -11.76 -6.05
C ASN A 63 -10.47 -11.97 -7.45
#